data_AF-A0A0Z8G639-F1
#
_entry.id   AF-A0A0Z8G639-F1
#
_cell.length_a   1.000
_cell.length_b   1.000
_cell.length_c   1.000
_cell.angle_alpha   90.00
_cell.angle_beta   90.00
_cell.angle_gamma   90.00
#
_symmetry.space_group_name_H-M   'P 1'
#
loop_
_entity.id
_entity.type
_entity.pdbx_description
1 polymer ?
#
loop_
_entity_poly.entity_id
_entity_poly.type
_entity_poly.pdbx_seq_one_letter_code
_entity_poly.pdbx_strand_id
1 'polypeptide(L)'
;MTEIEGITFATTSDLETLWRPLKFDETDRAEALLEVVSNSLRHEAQKVGKDLDVLISDNPVFASVVKSVTVDVVARTLMTSTDQEPMTQFNESALGYSVSGSFLVPGGGLFIKDSELKRLGLKKQRFGARDIYGTD
;
A
#
# COMPACT_ATOMS: atom_id res chain seq x y z
N MET A 1 8.10 12.76 -23.30
CA MET A 1 7.74 11.80 -22.24
C MET A 1 8.81 11.96 -21.20
N THR A 2 8.60 12.85 -20.22
CA THR A 2 9.58 13.15 -19.18
C THR A 2 9.62 11.94 -18.26
N GLU A 3 10.74 11.23 -18.23
CA GLU A 3 11.05 10.29 -17.15
C GLU A 3 10.98 11.10 -15.85
N ILE A 4 9.99 10.80 -15.04
CA ILE A 4 9.95 11.29 -13.67
C ILE A 4 10.90 10.37 -12.94
N GLU A 5 12.20 10.68 -12.94
CA GLU A 5 13.15 10.10 -11.97
C GLU A 5 12.73 10.58 -10.58
N GLY A 6 11.68 9.95 -10.04
CA GLY A 6 11.15 10.22 -8.72
C GLY A 6 11.98 9.47 -7.69
N ILE A 7 12.46 10.17 -6.67
CA ILE A 7 13.14 9.57 -5.53
C ILE A 7 12.25 8.45 -4.97
N THR A 8 12.78 7.23 -4.85
CA THR A 8 12.04 6.12 -4.25
C THR A 8 12.08 6.22 -2.72
N PHE A 9 11.00 5.82 -2.04
CA PHE A 9 10.96 5.83 -0.57
C PHE A 9 11.71 4.65 0.07
N ALA A 10 12.05 3.66 -0.73
CA ALA A 10 12.85 2.50 -0.37
C ALA A 10 13.73 2.08 -1.55
N THR A 11 14.74 1.27 -1.26
CA THR A 11 15.68 0.71 -2.25
C THR A 11 15.55 -0.81 -2.29
N THR A 12 16.16 -1.44 -3.30
CA THR A 12 16.32 -2.91 -3.34
C THR A 12 17.09 -3.43 -2.13
N SER A 13 18.09 -2.70 -1.65
CA SER A 13 18.79 -3.04 -0.39
C SER A 13 17.88 -2.99 0.83
N ASP A 14 16.94 -2.04 0.91
CA ASP A 14 15.94 -2.00 1.98
C ASP A 14 15.00 -3.22 1.91
N LEU A 15 14.61 -3.67 0.70
CA LEU A 15 13.84 -4.91 0.51
C LEU A 15 14.63 -6.14 1.01
N GLU A 16 15.91 -6.24 0.65
CA GLU A 16 16.76 -7.34 1.09
C GLU A 16 16.94 -7.37 2.60
N THR A 17 17.08 -6.20 3.22
CA THR A 17 17.33 -6.05 4.66
C THR A 17 16.07 -6.28 5.49
N LEU A 18 14.93 -5.74 5.06
CA LEU A 18 13.70 -5.73 5.85
C LEU A 18 12.75 -6.90 5.53
N TRP A 19 12.91 -7.56 4.38
CA TRP A 19 12.05 -8.64 3.94
C TRP A 19 12.79 -9.95 3.68
N ARG A 20 13.52 -10.06 2.57
CA ARG A 20 14.38 -11.21 2.21
C ARG A 20 15.29 -10.86 1.03
N PRO A 21 16.38 -11.62 0.81
CA PRO A 21 17.18 -11.50 -0.41
C PRO A 21 16.33 -11.62 -1.68
N LEU A 22 16.56 -10.72 -2.63
CA LEU A 22 15.90 -10.73 -3.93
C LEU A 22 16.56 -11.77 -4.83
N LYS A 23 15.75 -12.44 -5.64
CA LYS A 23 16.27 -13.29 -6.72
C LYS A 23 16.65 -12.42 -7.92
N PHE A 24 17.49 -12.97 -8.80
CA PHE A 24 17.93 -12.27 -10.00
C PHE A 24 16.76 -11.81 -10.89
N ASP A 25 15.74 -12.65 -11.04
CA ASP A 25 14.52 -12.36 -11.79
C ASP A 25 13.54 -11.41 -11.08
N GLU A 26 13.77 -11.11 -9.80
CA GLU A 26 12.94 -10.20 -9.00
C GLU A 26 13.51 -8.78 -8.96
N THR A 27 14.79 -8.58 -9.31
CA THR A 27 15.50 -7.30 -9.09
C THR A 27 14.94 -6.18 -9.97
N ASP A 28 14.92 -6.37 -11.29
CA ASP A 28 14.38 -5.37 -12.24
C ASP A 28 12.90 -5.07 -11.94
N ARG A 29 12.14 -6.10 -11.56
CA ARG A 29 10.73 -5.96 -11.16
C ARG A 29 10.60 -5.15 -9.87
N ALA A 30 11.48 -5.37 -8.89
CA ALA A 30 11.48 -4.64 -7.63
C ALA A 30 11.81 -3.15 -7.86
N GLU A 31 12.79 -2.82 -8.70
CA GLU A 31 13.14 -1.44 -9.03
C GLU A 31 11.96 -0.70 -9.66
N ALA A 32 11.33 -1.29 -10.67
CA ALA A 32 10.14 -0.72 -11.30
C ALA A 32 8.97 -0.55 -10.31
N LEU A 33 8.76 -1.54 -9.43
CA LEU A 33 7.71 -1.47 -8.41
C LEU A 33 7.97 -0.41 -7.35
N LEU A 34 9.23 -0.22 -6.92
CA LEU A 34 9.59 0.80 -5.93
C LEU A 34 9.25 2.21 -6.41
N GLU A 35 9.49 2.51 -7.69
CA GLU A 35 9.11 3.79 -8.31
C GLU A 35 7.59 3.97 -8.31
N VAL A 36 6.86 2.98 -8.84
CA VAL A 36 5.39 3.04 -8.98
C VAL A 36 4.71 3.12 -7.61
N VAL A 37 5.17 2.36 -6.62
CA VAL A 37 4.63 2.41 -5.25
C VAL A 37 4.90 3.76 -4.60
N SER A 38 6.11 4.30 -4.75
CA SER A 38 6.46 5.61 -4.18
C SER A 38 5.56 6.70 -4.76
N ASN A 39 5.39 6.72 -6.08
CA ASN A 39 4.50 7.68 -6.76
C ASN A 39 3.01 7.46 -6.40
N SER A 40 2.59 6.20 -6.21
CA SER A 40 1.24 5.88 -5.76
C SER A 40 0.97 6.41 -4.36
N LEU A 41 1.91 6.25 -3.42
CA LEU A 41 1.81 6.80 -2.08
C LEU A 41 1.77 8.33 -2.09
N ARG A 42 2.60 8.99 -2.92
CA ARG A 42 2.52 10.45 -3.15
C ARG A 42 1.15 10.88 -3.62
N HIS A 43 0.60 10.19 -4.62
CA HIS A 43 -0.73 10.47 -5.14
C HIS A 43 -1.82 10.29 -4.07
N GLU A 44 -1.76 9.24 -3.25
CA GLU A 44 -2.67 9.06 -2.11
C GLU A 44 -2.53 10.18 -1.05
N ALA A 45 -1.32 10.69 -0.83
CA ALA A 45 -1.10 11.83 0.07
C ALA A 45 -1.67 13.13 -0.49
N GLN A 46 -1.51 13.38 -1.79
CA GLN A 46 -2.07 14.55 -2.48
C GLN A 46 -3.61 14.59 -2.37
N LYS A 47 -4.29 13.43 -2.46
CA LYS A 47 -5.76 13.34 -2.28
C LYS A 47 -6.25 13.84 -0.90
N VAL A 48 -5.37 13.85 0.10
CA VAL A 48 -5.66 14.37 1.44
C VAL A 48 -4.93 15.68 1.77
N GLY A 49 -4.36 16.34 0.76
CA GLY A 49 -3.68 17.63 0.93
C GLY A 49 -2.34 17.54 1.67
N LYS A 50 -1.67 16.39 1.60
CA LYS A 50 -0.35 16.16 2.20
C LYS A 50 0.70 15.99 1.11
N ASP A 51 1.91 16.47 1.40
CA ASP A 51 3.10 16.20 0.61
C ASP A 51 4.00 15.22 1.38
N LEU A 52 4.14 14.00 0.87
CA LEU A 52 4.95 12.98 1.53
C LEU A 52 6.44 13.33 1.54
N ASP A 53 6.97 13.95 0.49
CA ASP A 53 8.40 14.26 0.38
C ASP A 53 8.81 15.31 1.43
N VAL A 54 7.94 16.29 1.70
CA VAL A 54 8.12 17.26 2.79
C VAL A 54 7.99 16.59 4.16
N LEU A 55 7.00 15.73 4.35
CA LEU A 55 6.78 15.07 5.65
C LEU A 55 7.94 14.14 6.04
N ILE A 56 8.57 13.47 5.07
CA ILE A 56 9.73 12.61 5.34
C ILE A 56 11.01 13.42 5.54
N SER A 57 11.18 14.57 4.86
CA SER A 57 12.35 15.43 5.08
C SER A 57 12.35 16.05 6.48
N ASP A 58 11.16 16.38 6.99
CA ASP A 58 11.00 17.04 8.28
C ASP A 58 11.04 16.04 9.46
N ASN A 59 10.75 14.76 9.20
CA ASN A 59 10.65 13.74 10.24
C ASN A 59 11.29 12.40 9.81
N PRO A 60 12.54 12.13 10.25
CA PRO A 60 13.24 10.89 9.89
C PRO A 60 12.59 9.64 10.48
N VAL A 61 11.87 9.76 11.60
CA VAL A 61 11.09 8.64 12.17
C VAL A 61 9.92 8.31 11.26
N PHE A 62 9.22 9.31 10.75
CA PHE A 62 8.14 9.11 9.79
C PHE A 62 8.67 8.57 8.45
N ALA A 63 9.84 9.03 7.99
CA ALA A 63 10.50 8.48 6.81
C ALA A 63 10.72 6.96 6.93
N SER A 64 11.11 6.48 8.12
CA SER A 64 11.25 5.04 8.40
C SER A 64 9.91 4.28 8.30
N VAL A 65 8.80 4.90 8.69
CA VAL A 65 7.46 4.32 8.53
C VAL A 65 7.05 4.25 7.06
N VAL A 66 7.28 5.31 6.28
CA VAL A 66 7.02 5.34 4.84
C VAL A 66 7.84 4.29 4.10
N LYS A 67 9.13 4.16 4.45
CA LYS A 67 10.01 3.10 3.94
C LYS A 67 9.45 1.71 4.23
N SER A 68 9.10 1.41 5.49
CA SER A 68 8.51 0.13 5.88
C SER A 68 7.24 -0.19 5.10
N VAL A 69 6.34 0.79 4.95
CA VAL A 69 5.10 0.61 4.17
C VAL A 69 5.40 0.35 2.69
N THR A 70 6.37 1.06 2.11
CA THR A 70 6.79 0.88 0.71
C THR A 70 7.32 -0.54 0.49
N VAL A 71 8.18 -1.03 1.40
CA VAL A 71 8.68 -2.40 1.39
C VAL A 71 7.55 -3.41 1.50
N ASP A 72 6.62 -3.24 2.44
CA ASP A 72 5.49 -4.16 2.65
C ASP A 72 4.59 -4.30 1.40
N VAL A 73 4.39 -3.20 0.67
CA VAL A 73 3.59 -3.19 -0.57
C VAL A 73 4.35 -3.90 -1.69
N VAL A 74 5.62 -3.55 -1.93
CA VAL A 74 6.43 -4.16 -3.00
C VAL A 74 6.64 -5.65 -2.75
N ALA A 75 6.99 -6.04 -1.52
CA ALA A 75 7.16 -7.43 -1.13
C ALA A 75 5.91 -8.26 -1.41
N ARG A 76 4.73 -7.72 -1.08
CA ARG A 76 3.45 -8.39 -1.36
C ARG A 76 3.20 -8.55 -2.86
N THR A 77 3.48 -7.52 -3.66
CA THR A 77 3.32 -7.60 -5.11
C THR A 77 4.26 -8.64 -5.71
N LEU A 78 5.51 -8.75 -5.22
CA LEU A 78 6.46 -9.76 -5.66
C LEU A 78 6.07 -11.19 -5.22
N MET A 79 5.38 -11.34 -4.09
CA MET A 79 4.82 -12.64 -3.67
C MET A 79 3.56 -13.06 -4.44
N THR A 80 2.87 -12.11 -5.06
CA THR A 80 1.61 -12.40 -5.75
C THR A 80 1.94 -12.99 -7.11
N SER A 81 1.81 -14.31 -7.23
CA SER A 81 2.06 -15.06 -8.46
C SER A 81 1.20 -14.50 -9.60
N THR A 82 1.84 -14.00 -10.65
CA THR A 82 1.21 -13.50 -11.88
C THR A 82 0.77 -14.63 -12.83
N ASP A 83 0.99 -15.90 -12.44
CA ASP A 83 0.75 -17.09 -13.27
C ASP A 83 -0.54 -17.87 -12.93
N GLN A 84 -1.36 -17.38 -12.00
CA GLN A 84 -2.62 -18.06 -11.66
C GLN A 84 -3.83 -17.27 -12.14
N GLU A 85 -4.71 -17.98 -12.87
CA GLU A 85 -6.02 -17.49 -13.25
C GLU A 85 -6.77 -16.95 -12.01
N PRO A 86 -7.52 -15.83 -12.13
CA PRO A 86 -8.18 -15.23 -10.97
C PRO A 86 -9.15 -16.21 -10.32
N MET A 87 -8.78 -16.72 -9.14
CA MET A 87 -9.66 -17.57 -8.35
C MET A 87 -10.84 -16.72 -7.85
N THR A 88 -12.02 -16.92 -8.42
CA THR A 88 -13.26 -16.32 -7.93
C THR A 88 -13.62 -16.97 -6.59
N GLN A 89 -13.42 -16.25 -5.48
CA GLN A 89 -13.80 -16.73 -4.16
C GLN A 89 -15.33 -16.77 -4.04
N PHE A 90 -15.86 -17.96 -3.75
CA PHE A 90 -17.27 -18.23 -3.52
C PHE A 90 -17.74 -17.62 -2.19
N ASN A 91 -18.97 -17.09 -2.17
CA ASN A 91 -19.62 -16.47 -1.01
C ASN A 91 -20.54 -17.49 -0.34
N GLU A 92 -20.24 -17.89 0.91
CA GLU A 92 -21.24 -18.54 1.77
C GLU A 92 -21.73 -17.54 2.82
N SER A 93 -23.02 -17.22 2.73
CA SER A 93 -23.74 -16.40 3.71
C SER A 93 -24.40 -17.29 4.74
N ALA A 94 -24.07 -17.10 6.02
CA ALA A 94 -24.88 -17.60 7.12
C ALA A 94 -25.04 -16.51 8.20
N LEU A 95 -26.29 -16.12 8.46
CA LEU A 95 -26.77 -15.39 9.64
C LEU A 95 -26.14 -14.00 9.92
N GLY A 96 -26.22 -13.09 8.94
CA GLY A 96 -26.27 -11.65 9.22
C GLY A 96 -24.96 -10.92 9.51
N TYR A 97 -23.82 -11.61 9.50
CA TYR A 97 -22.50 -10.96 9.48
C TYR A 97 -21.89 -11.07 8.08
N SER A 98 -21.97 -9.97 7.30
CA SER A 98 -21.17 -9.86 6.09
C SER A 98 -19.75 -9.42 6.45
N VAL A 99 -18.80 -10.34 6.53
CA VAL A 99 -17.38 -9.98 6.46
C VAL A 99 -17.02 -9.89 4.97
N SER A 100 -17.03 -8.66 4.44
CA SER A 100 -16.49 -8.40 3.10
C SER A 100 -14.97 -8.39 3.20
N GLY A 101 -14.35 -9.41 2.62
CA GLY A 101 -12.90 -9.53 2.57
C GLY A 101 -12.45 -10.38 1.39
N SER A 102 -12.24 -9.73 0.24
CA SER A 102 -11.20 -10.13 -0.70
C SER A 102 -10.89 -9.00 -1.67
N PHE A 103 -9.61 -8.64 -1.77
CA PHE A 103 -9.08 -7.94 -2.93
C PHE A 103 -8.02 -8.84 -3.53
N LEU A 104 -8.49 -9.83 -4.27
CA LEU A 104 -7.70 -10.44 -5.31
C LEU A 104 -8.16 -9.70 -6.56
N VAL A 105 -7.44 -8.62 -6.91
CA VAL A 105 -7.71 -7.92 -8.17
C VAL A 105 -7.53 -8.94 -9.28
N PRO A 106 -8.55 -9.22 -10.10
CA PRO A 106 -8.39 -10.09 -11.25
C PRO A 106 -7.33 -9.42 -12.16
N GLY A 107 -6.13 -9.98 -12.22
CA GLY A 107 -5.02 -9.45 -13.03
C GLY A 107 -3.69 -9.18 -12.33
N GLY A 108 -3.52 -9.46 -11.02
CA GLY A 108 -2.21 -9.33 -10.36
C GLY A 108 -1.69 -7.88 -10.22
N GLY A 109 -2.60 -6.90 -10.20
CA GLY A 109 -2.26 -5.49 -10.12
C GLY A 109 -1.74 -5.04 -8.75
N LEU A 110 -0.95 -3.96 -8.75
CA LEU A 110 -0.46 -3.28 -7.56
C LEU A 110 -1.63 -2.88 -6.63
N PHE A 111 -1.56 -3.23 -5.34
CA PHE A 111 -2.60 -2.89 -4.37
C PHE A 111 -2.02 -2.41 -3.03
N ILE A 112 -2.41 -1.22 -2.62
CA ILE A 112 -2.08 -0.61 -1.31
C ILE A 112 -3.27 -0.78 -0.38
N LYS A 113 -3.06 -1.41 0.78
CA LYS A 113 -4.10 -1.66 1.77
C LYS A 113 -4.50 -0.38 2.48
N ASP A 114 -5.76 -0.33 2.86
CA ASP A 114 -6.30 0.69 3.76
C ASP A 114 -5.53 0.82 5.09
N SER A 115 -5.00 -0.29 5.63
CA SER A 115 -4.20 -0.28 6.86
C SER A 115 -2.85 0.44 6.68
N GLU A 116 -2.26 0.34 5.49
CA GLU A 116 -1.02 1.03 5.13
C GLU A 116 -1.26 2.53 5.00
N LEU A 117 -2.35 2.92 4.30
CA LEU A 117 -2.76 4.32 4.21
C LEU A 117 -3.11 4.91 5.58
N LYS A 118 -3.77 4.14 6.46
CA LYS A 118 -4.01 4.56 7.86
C LYS A 118 -2.72 4.76 8.63
N ARG A 119 -1.74 3.86 8.48
CA ARG A 119 -0.43 3.95 9.17
C ARG A 119 0.34 5.20 8.77
N LEU A 120 0.18 5.65 7.53
CA LEU A 120 0.74 6.92 7.03
C LEU A 120 -0.13 8.15 7.32
N GLY A 121 -1.27 7.97 7.98
CA GLY A 121 -2.23 9.06 8.23
C GLY A 121 -2.84 9.64 6.95
N LEU A 122 -2.88 8.85 5.86
CA LEU A 122 -3.43 9.25 4.56
C LEU A 122 -4.90 8.85 4.40
N LYS A 123 -5.44 8.04 5.32
CA LYS A 123 -6.87 7.71 5.31
C LYS A 123 -7.66 8.76 6.07
N LYS A 124 -8.63 9.40 5.41
CA LYS A 124 -9.62 10.25 6.09
C LYS A 124 -10.39 9.40 7.11
N GLN A 125 -10.41 9.83 8.38
CA GLN A 125 -11.33 9.25 9.36
C GLN A 125 -12.75 9.52 8.87
N ARG A 126 -13.52 8.45 8.61
CA ARG A 126 -14.98 8.58 8.50
C ARG A 126 -15.51 8.68 9.93
N PHE A 127 -15.88 9.89 10.36
CA PHE A 127 -16.75 10.04 11.53
C PHE A 127 -18.11 9.45 11.15
N GLY A 128 -18.34 8.20 11.54
CA GLY A 128 -19.60 7.49 11.35
C GLY A 128 -20.26 7.27 12.70
N ALA A 129 -21.39 7.95 12.89
CA ALA A 129 -22.41 7.76 13.93
C ALA A 129 -21.90 7.62 15.37
N ARG A 130 -21.69 8.75 16.04
CA ARG A 130 -22.08 8.81 17.45
C ARG A 130 -23.60 8.71 17.41
N ASP A 131 -24.17 7.62 17.95
CA ASP A 131 -25.62 7.55 18.15
C ASP A 131 -26.03 8.77 18.95
N ILE A 132 -26.64 9.74 18.25
CA ILE A 132 -27.35 10.85 18.88
C ILE A 132 -28.73 10.30 19.25
N TYR A 133 -28.76 9.35 20.18
CA TYR A 133 -29.97 9.17 20.97
C TYR A 133 -29.88 10.16 22.13
N GLY A 134 -30.25 11.40 21.81
CA GLY A 134 -30.75 12.33 22.80
C GLY A 134 -32.26 12.34 22.73
N THR A 135 -32.92 11.79 23.74
CA THR A 135 -34.01 12.44 24.46
C THR A 135 -34.33 11.64 25.72
N ASP A 136 -34.53 12.43 26.78
CA ASP A 136 -35.12 12.16 28.10
C ASP A 136 -36.07 10.94 28.20
#